data_AF-A0A9P3LDE9-F1
#
_entry.id   AF-A0A9P3LDE9-F1
#
_cell.length_a   1.000
_cell.length_b   1.000
_cell.length_c   1.000
_cell.angle_alpha   90.00
_cell.angle_beta   90.00
_cell.angle_gamma   90.00
#
_symmetry.space_group_name_H-M   'P 1'
#
loop_
_entity.id
_entity.type
_entity.pdbx_description
1 polymer ?
#
loop_
_entity_poly.entity_id
_entity_poly.type
_entity_poly.pdbx_seq_one_letter_code
_entity_poly.pdbx_strand_id
1 'polypeptide(L)'
;MDYLTVPTDKRATTPTGSIESSETISSLPNTSGLDAALAAASQRALSYEMQIKDLEGKLAEDLSNSRAIDNLLREVVQGLQQTQKRSANALTGTVPYIERTLRDDLETLHELGSALPEIGLQVQHIRQVYDRGRDKAQELVESLEWLNTPIPLRLRTIIFTHNAPVSVRWKLLIRSLFALAFLMCMWVAYITLRGAVRAHRQRLVWGERLMS
;
A
#
# COMPACT_ATOMS: atom_id res chain seq x y z
N MET A 1 48.95 10.33 -13.34
CA MET A 1 50.32 10.64 -13.79
C MET A 1 50.85 9.34 -14.36
N ASP A 2 50.43 9.02 -15.58
CA ASP A 2 50.89 7.85 -16.33
C ASP A 2 51.08 8.32 -17.77
N TYR A 3 52.34 8.36 -18.18
CA TYR A 3 52.77 8.90 -19.46
C TYR A 3 52.68 7.79 -20.53
N LEU A 4 51.92 8.05 -21.59
CA LEU A 4 51.89 7.20 -22.78
C LEU A 4 53.20 7.39 -23.57
N THR A 5 53.98 6.32 -23.65
CA THR A 5 55.20 6.23 -24.45
C THR A 5 54.87 6.05 -25.93
N VAL A 6 55.30 7.01 -26.76
CA VAL A 6 55.25 6.97 -28.23
C VAL A 6 56.36 6.07 -28.77
N PRO A 7 56.09 5.11 -29.68
CA PRO A 7 57.15 4.40 -30.38
C PRO A 7 57.79 5.29 -31.45
N THR A 8 59.08 5.57 -31.31
CA THR A 8 59.91 6.21 -32.33
C THR A 8 60.60 5.13 -33.14
N ASP A 9 60.19 4.92 -34.40
CA ASP A 9 60.89 4.02 -35.30
C ASP A 9 62.04 4.77 -36.00
N LYS A 10 63.25 4.22 -35.82
CA LYS A 10 64.50 4.68 -36.38
C LYS A 10 64.83 3.77 -37.57
N ARG A 11 64.67 4.28 -38.79
CA ARG A 11 65.38 3.70 -39.93
C ARG A 11 65.82 4.76 -40.93
N ALA A 12 67.04 5.24 -40.71
CA ALA A 12 67.89 5.78 -41.75
C ALA A 12 68.31 4.64 -42.70
N THR A 13 68.38 4.93 -44.00
CA THR A 13 69.58 4.69 -44.81
C THR A 13 69.40 5.28 -46.21
N THR A 14 70.08 6.40 -46.43
CA THR A 14 70.63 6.88 -47.69
C THR A 14 71.50 5.80 -48.35
N PRO A 15 71.60 5.76 -49.68
CA PRO A 15 72.82 5.32 -50.34
C PRO A 15 73.43 6.47 -51.15
N THR A 16 74.52 7.01 -50.63
CA THR A 16 75.52 7.74 -51.41
C THR A 16 76.56 6.72 -51.84
N GLY A 17 76.61 6.43 -53.14
CA GLY A 17 77.64 5.60 -53.77
C GLY A 17 78.33 6.42 -54.86
N SER A 18 79.64 6.57 -54.70
CA SER A 18 80.57 7.40 -55.46
C SER A 18 80.90 6.88 -56.86
N ILE A 19 81.03 7.87 -57.75
CA ILE A 19 81.81 8.04 -59.00
C ILE A 19 82.98 7.07 -59.22
N GLU A 20 83.10 6.55 -60.45
CA GLU A 20 84.28 6.39 -61.34
C GLU A 20 83.84 5.45 -62.49
N SER A 21 84.21 5.55 -63.77
CA SER A 21 84.99 6.47 -64.59
C SER A 21 84.62 6.18 -66.06
N SER A 22 84.89 7.15 -66.93
CA SER A 22 84.79 7.12 -68.40
C SER A 22 85.11 5.77 -69.06
N GLU A 23 84.28 5.37 -70.02
CA GLU A 23 84.76 4.76 -71.27
C GLU A 23 83.77 4.97 -72.43
N THR A 24 84.25 5.76 -73.39
CA THR A 24 84.17 5.50 -74.84
C THR A 24 82.83 5.58 -75.55
N ILE A 25 82.60 6.78 -76.09
CA ILE A 25 81.83 7.04 -77.31
C ILE A 25 82.39 6.16 -78.44
N SER A 26 81.69 5.10 -78.84
CA SER A 26 81.59 4.66 -80.23
C SER A 26 80.66 3.45 -80.37
N SER A 27 79.98 3.41 -81.52
CA SER A 27 79.15 2.33 -82.07
C SER A 27 77.64 2.39 -81.82
N LEU A 28 76.94 2.06 -82.90
CA LEU A 28 75.51 2.13 -83.18
C LEU A 28 74.56 1.70 -82.04
N PRO A 29 73.31 2.20 -82.02
CA PRO A 29 72.37 1.97 -80.93
C PRO A 29 71.94 0.50 -80.88
N ASN A 30 72.40 -0.24 -79.88
CA ASN A 30 71.74 -1.46 -79.44
C ASN A 30 70.45 -1.07 -78.73
N THR A 31 69.41 -0.82 -79.52
CA THR A 31 68.05 -0.50 -79.06
C THR A 31 67.52 -1.56 -78.10
N SER A 32 67.99 -2.81 -78.18
CA SER A 32 67.53 -3.93 -77.34
C SER A 32 67.92 -3.83 -75.86
N GLY A 33 69.09 -3.28 -75.52
CA GLY A 33 69.53 -3.13 -74.13
C GLY A 33 68.85 -1.95 -73.42
N LEU A 34 68.61 -0.88 -74.16
CA LEU A 34 67.79 0.25 -73.74
C LEU A 34 66.32 -0.16 -73.58
N ASP A 35 65.77 -0.98 -74.48
CA ASP A 35 64.42 -1.55 -74.35
C ASP A 35 64.31 -2.46 -73.12
N ALA A 36 65.32 -3.31 -72.87
CA ALA A 36 65.34 -4.18 -71.70
C ALA A 36 65.47 -3.39 -70.38
N ALA A 37 66.30 -2.34 -70.36
CA ALA A 37 66.42 -1.45 -69.21
C ALA A 37 65.16 -0.61 -68.99
N LEU A 38 64.52 -0.13 -70.07
CA LEU A 38 63.24 0.58 -70.04
C LEU A 38 62.12 -0.33 -69.54
N ALA A 39 62.05 -1.58 -70.01
CA ALA A 39 61.09 -2.58 -69.58
C ALA A 39 61.31 -2.96 -68.10
N ALA A 40 62.55 -3.13 -67.66
CA ALA A 40 62.86 -3.40 -66.25
C ALA A 40 62.61 -2.17 -65.35
N ALA A 41 62.82 -0.96 -65.86
CA ALA A 41 62.52 0.28 -65.15
C ALA A 41 61.01 0.54 -65.06
N SER A 42 60.25 0.29 -66.13
CA SER A 42 58.79 0.43 -66.16
C SER A 42 58.12 -0.62 -65.28
N GLN A 43 58.62 -1.86 -65.25
CA GLN A 43 58.12 -2.89 -64.35
C GLN A 43 58.38 -2.56 -62.88
N ARG A 44 59.56 -2.00 -62.56
CA ARG A 44 59.83 -1.46 -61.21
C ARG A 44 58.93 -0.27 -60.89
N ALA A 45 58.72 0.66 -61.84
CA ALA A 45 57.83 1.81 -61.65
C ALA A 45 56.39 1.37 -61.35
N LEU A 46 55.85 0.39 -62.07
CA LEU A 46 54.53 -0.20 -61.79
C LEU A 46 54.47 -0.86 -60.41
N SER A 47 55.54 -1.54 -59.99
CA SER A 47 55.59 -2.15 -58.65
C SER A 47 55.59 -1.10 -57.54
N TYR A 48 56.28 0.01 -57.72
CA TYR A 48 56.25 1.13 -56.78
C TYR A 48 54.90 1.84 -56.79
N GLU A 49 54.28 2.02 -57.95
CA GLU A 49 52.93 2.59 -58.04
C GLU A 49 51.91 1.74 -57.27
N MET A 50 52.02 0.42 -57.36
CA MET A 50 51.14 -0.50 -56.63
C MET A 50 51.39 -0.44 -55.11
N GLN A 51 52.65 -0.35 -54.66
CA GLN A 51 52.99 -0.19 -53.25
C GLN A 51 52.52 1.18 -52.70
N ILE A 52 52.66 2.25 -53.48
CA ILE A 52 52.18 3.58 -53.11
C ILE A 52 50.66 3.56 -52.96
N LYS A 53 49.93 2.94 -53.90
CA LYS A 53 48.47 2.80 -53.81
C LYS A 53 48.01 2.00 -52.58
N ASP A 54 48.73 0.93 -52.21
CA ASP A 54 48.42 0.16 -51.00
C ASP A 54 48.68 0.98 -49.72
N LEU A 55 49.76 1.76 -49.69
CA LEU A 55 50.05 2.67 -48.58
C LEU A 55 49.04 3.82 -48.50
N GLU A 56 48.63 4.39 -49.62
CA GLU A 56 47.56 5.39 -49.69
C GLU A 56 46.23 4.82 -49.19
N GLY A 57 45.90 3.59 -49.57
CA GLY A 57 44.71 2.87 -49.10
C GLY A 57 44.71 2.69 -47.58
N LYS A 58 45.82 2.19 -47.03
CA LYS A 58 46.01 2.02 -45.58
C LYS A 58 45.97 3.35 -44.83
N LEU A 59 46.60 4.40 -45.36
CA LEU A 59 46.57 5.72 -44.76
C LEU A 59 45.16 6.31 -44.77
N ALA A 60 44.40 6.12 -45.85
CA ALA A 60 43.02 6.57 -45.93
C ALA A 60 42.12 5.82 -44.93
N GLU A 61 42.34 4.52 -44.76
CA GLU A 61 41.64 3.71 -43.76
C GLU A 61 41.99 4.14 -42.33
N ASP A 62 43.28 4.33 -42.03
CA ASP A 62 43.75 4.77 -40.71
C ASP A 62 43.27 6.18 -40.37
N LEU A 63 43.27 7.11 -41.33
CA LEU A 63 42.72 8.47 -41.14
C LEU A 63 41.20 8.43 -40.95
N SER A 64 40.50 7.56 -41.66
CA SER A 64 39.06 7.34 -41.49
C SER A 64 38.76 6.79 -40.10
N ASN A 65 39.52 5.80 -39.65
CA ASN A 65 39.40 5.20 -38.31
C ASN A 65 39.71 6.23 -37.21
N SER A 66 40.81 6.98 -37.34
CA SER A 66 41.14 8.07 -36.40
C SER A 66 40.00 9.08 -36.32
N ARG A 67 39.42 9.46 -37.46
CA ARG A 67 38.30 10.40 -37.51
C ARG A 67 37.03 9.84 -36.88
N ALA A 68 36.77 8.54 -37.05
CA ALA A 68 35.66 7.86 -36.37
C ALA A 68 35.85 7.86 -34.85
N ILE A 69 37.06 7.58 -34.37
CA ILE A 69 37.40 7.63 -32.95
C ILE A 69 37.24 9.05 -32.39
N ASP A 70 37.70 10.07 -33.10
CA ASP A 70 37.56 11.46 -32.67
C ASP A 70 36.08 11.88 -32.54
N ASN A 71 35.24 11.44 -33.47
CA ASN A 71 33.80 11.69 -33.40
C ASN A 71 33.17 11.00 -32.18
N LEU A 72 33.53 9.73 -31.93
CA LEU A 72 33.04 8.99 -30.76
C LEU A 72 33.52 9.63 -29.45
N LEU A 73 34.78 10.04 -29.35
CA LEU A 73 35.31 10.74 -28.19
C LEU A 73 34.56 12.06 -27.95
N ARG A 74 34.29 12.80 -29.02
CA ARG A 74 33.52 14.05 -28.91
C ARG A 74 32.09 13.80 -28.43
N GLU A 75 31.42 12.76 -28.93
CA GLU A 75 30.08 12.37 -28.48
C GLU A 75 30.08 11.93 -27.01
N VAL A 76 31.03 11.09 -26.59
CA VAL A 76 31.15 10.63 -25.21
C VAL A 76 31.44 11.80 -24.26
N VAL A 77 32.34 12.72 -24.63
CA VAL A 77 32.63 13.89 -23.80
C VAL A 77 31.41 14.79 -23.68
N GLN A 78 30.66 15.01 -24.76
CA GLN A 78 29.41 15.78 -24.71
C GLN A 78 28.36 15.10 -23.83
N GLY A 79 28.19 13.77 -23.97
CA GLY A 79 27.31 12.98 -23.12
C GLY A 79 27.71 13.03 -21.64
N LEU A 80 29.01 12.98 -21.35
CA LEU A 80 29.55 13.03 -19.99
C LEU A 80 29.36 14.42 -19.37
N GLN A 81 29.57 15.50 -20.13
CA GLN A 81 29.28 16.85 -19.68
C GLN A 81 27.78 17.06 -19.40
N GLN A 82 26.91 16.52 -20.26
CA GLN A 82 25.47 16.63 -20.08
C GLN A 82 24.98 15.84 -18.86
N THR A 83 25.47 14.62 -18.67
CA THR A 83 25.14 13.80 -17.49
C THR A 83 25.69 14.40 -16.21
N GLN A 84 26.92 14.94 -16.22
CA GLN A 84 27.49 15.68 -15.10
C GLN A 84 26.61 16.89 -14.73
N LYS A 85 26.19 17.70 -15.71
CA LYS A 85 25.31 18.84 -15.47
C LYS A 85 23.95 18.41 -14.90
N ARG A 86 23.36 17.34 -15.44
CA ARG A 86 22.09 16.79 -14.94
C ARG A 86 22.24 16.27 -13.51
N SER A 87 23.32 15.57 -13.20
CA SER A 87 23.61 15.08 -11.85
C SER A 87 23.82 16.23 -10.88
N ALA A 88 24.58 17.26 -11.26
CA ALA A 88 24.78 18.46 -10.44
C ALA A 88 23.45 19.16 -10.15
N ASN A 89 22.60 19.33 -11.16
CA ASN A 89 21.27 19.93 -11.00
C ASN A 89 20.35 19.07 -10.11
N ALA A 90 20.42 17.74 -10.22
CA ALA A 90 19.65 16.84 -9.36
C ALA A 90 20.12 16.95 -7.90
N LEU A 91 21.44 17.05 -7.68
CA LEU A 91 22.02 17.20 -6.34
C LEU A 91 21.66 18.55 -5.70
N THR A 92 21.63 19.63 -6.47
CA THR A 92 21.35 20.98 -5.96
C THR A 92 19.86 21.31 -5.88
N GLY A 93 19.03 20.70 -6.71
CA GLY A 93 17.59 20.97 -6.77
C GLY A 93 16.75 19.84 -6.20
N THR A 94 16.84 18.66 -6.81
CA THR A 94 15.93 17.55 -6.54
C THR A 94 16.15 16.93 -5.16
N VAL A 95 17.42 16.69 -4.77
CA VAL A 95 17.75 16.12 -3.46
C VAL A 95 17.24 16.98 -2.29
N PRO A 96 17.58 18.29 -2.20
CA PRO A 96 17.10 19.11 -1.10
C PRO A 96 15.59 19.35 -1.15
N TYR A 97 14.98 19.35 -2.34
CA TYR A 97 13.51 19.41 -2.45
C TYR A 97 12.87 18.17 -1.81
N ILE A 98 13.32 16.97 -2.20
CA ILE A 98 12.85 15.70 -1.63
C ILE A 98 13.07 15.68 -0.11
N GLU A 99 14.24 16.12 0.35
CA GLU A 99 14.54 16.16 1.78
C GLU A 99 13.60 17.10 2.57
N ARG A 100 13.23 18.24 1.98
CA ARG A 100 12.25 19.15 2.58
C ARG A 100 10.86 18.51 2.62
N THR A 101 10.39 17.96 1.50
CA THR A 101 9.08 17.30 1.44
C THR A 101 9.00 16.15 2.44
N LEU A 102 10.02 15.30 2.55
CA LEU A 102 10.03 14.22 3.55
C LEU A 102 9.99 14.75 4.99
N ARG A 103 10.63 15.89 5.25
CA ARG A 103 10.62 16.51 6.58
C ARG A 103 9.24 17.06 6.91
N ASP A 104 8.59 17.72 5.96
CA ASP A 104 7.21 18.23 6.11
C ASP A 104 6.24 17.05 6.31
N ASP A 105 6.38 15.98 5.54
CA ASP A 105 5.57 14.77 5.67
C ASP A 105 5.78 14.09 7.03
N LEU A 106 7.01 14.06 7.56
CA LEU A 106 7.28 13.54 8.90
C LEU A 106 6.67 14.41 9.99
N GLU A 107 6.67 15.74 9.83
CA GLU A 107 6.03 16.66 10.77
C GLU A 107 4.50 16.46 10.78
N THR A 108 3.88 16.35 9.61
CA THR A 108 2.43 16.08 9.51
C THR A 108 2.06 14.70 10.06
N LEU A 109 2.89 13.68 9.83
CA LEU A 109 2.70 12.35 10.44
C LEU A 109 2.85 12.39 11.96
N HIS A 110 3.75 13.22 12.49
CA HIS A 110 3.92 13.40 13.92
C HIS A 110 2.71 14.10 14.54
N GLU A 111 2.20 15.15 13.91
CA GLU A 111 0.98 15.85 14.31
C GLU A 111 -0.24 14.92 14.25
N LEU A 112 -0.36 14.12 13.18
CA LEU A 112 -1.44 13.14 13.07
C LEU A 112 -1.30 12.05 14.13
N GLY A 113 -0.09 11.60 14.43
CA GLY A 113 0.20 10.63 15.48
C GLY A 113 -0.15 11.14 16.88
N SER A 114 -0.02 12.44 17.14
CA SER A 114 -0.44 13.05 18.42
C SER A 114 -1.94 13.29 18.50
N ALA A 115 -2.62 13.57 17.38
CA ALA A 115 -4.06 13.77 17.31
C ALA A 115 -4.88 12.45 17.32
N LEU A 116 -4.34 11.37 16.75
CA LEU A 116 -5.01 10.06 16.69
C LEU A 116 -5.52 9.51 18.04
N PRO A 117 -4.72 9.52 19.13
CA PRO A 117 -5.20 9.05 20.42
C PRO A 117 -6.32 9.94 20.98
N GLU A 118 -6.29 11.25 20.72
CA GLU A 118 -7.36 12.15 21.14
C GLU A 118 -8.68 11.82 20.43
N ILE A 119 -8.63 11.62 19.11
CA ILE A 119 -9.79 11.18 18.32
C ILE A 119 -10.27 9.80 18.80
N GLY A 120 -9.35 8.89 19.12
CA GLY A 120 -9.66 7.59 19.70
C GLY A 120 -10.45 7.69 21.00
N LEU A 121 -10.05 8.58 21.91
CA LEU A 121 -10.77 8.86 23.16
C LEU A 121 -12.15 9.48 22.90
N GLN A 122 -12.25 10.42 21.96
CA GLN A 122 -13.52 11.03 21.58
C GLN A 122 -14.51 9.99 21.02
N VAL A 123 -14.05 9.10 20.14
CA VAL A 123 -14.87 8.01 19.59
C VAL A 123 -15.28 7.03 20.70
N GLN A 124 -14.39 6.70 21.63
CA GLN A 124 -14.73 5.85 22.78
C GLN A 124 -15.81 6.48 23.65
N HIS A 125 -15.73 7.79 23.90
CA HIS A 125 -16.75 8.53 24.65
C HIS A 125 -18.11 8.53 23.93
N ILE A 126 -18.12 8.80 22.62
CA ILE A 126 -19.35 8.74 21.81
C ILE A 126 -19.97 7.34 21.86
N ARG A 127 -19.15 6.30 21.72
CA ARG A 127 -19.59 4.92 21.83
C ARG A 127 -20.21 4.64 23.19
N GLN A 128 -19.58 5.09 24.28
CA GLN A 128 -20.12 4.92 25.62
C GLN A 128 -21.47 5.64 25.82
N VAL A 129 -21.63 6.85 25.28
CA VAL A 129 -22.89 7.59 25.34
C VAL A 129 -23.97 6.88 24.52
N TYR A 130 -23.63 6.39 23.33
CA TYR A 130 -24.54 5.62 22.48
C TYR A 130 -25.00 4.32 23.16
N ASP A 131 -24.08 3.55 23.72
CA ASP A 131 -24.37 2.29 24.42
C ASP A 131 -25.29 2.55 25.63
N ARG A 132 -25.01 3.58 26.44
CA ARG A 132 -25.92 3.99 27.53
C ARG A 132 -27.31 4.40 27.03
N GLY A 133 -27.37 5.10 25.89
CA GLY A 133 -28.63 5.47 25.26
C GLY A 133 -29.43 4.25 24.81
N ARG A 134 -28.74 3.26 24.24
CA ARG A 134 -29.32 1.98 23.83
C ARG A 134 -29.86 1.19 25.02
N ASP A 135 -29.08 1.10 26.11
CA ASP A 135 -29.50 0.39 27.32
C ASP A 135 -30.79 1.02 27.91
N LYS A 136 -30.83 2.36 28.00
CA LYS A 136 -32.04 3.07 28.44
C LYS A 136 -33.23 2.87 27.52
N ALA A 137 -33.01 2.87 26.20
CA ALA A 137 -34.07 2.61 25.26
C ALA A 137 -34.63 1.20 25.41
N GLN A 138 -33.76 0.20 25.65
CA GLN A 138 -34.19 -1.17 25.92
C GLN A 138 -34.99 -1.28 27.21
N GLU A 139 -34.55 -0.63 28.30
CA GLU A 139 -35.30 -0.55 29.56
C GLU A 139 -36.68 0.11 29.37
N LEU A 140 -36.73 1.20 28.60
CA LEU A 140 -37.98 1.87 28.28
C LEU A 140 -38.91 0.98 27.45
N VAL A 141 -38.39 0.29 26.44
CA VAL A 141 -39.17 -0.67 25.63
C VAL A 141 -39.71 -1.79 26.50
N GLU A 142 -38.89 -2.37 27.38
CA GLU A 142 -39.33 -3.41 28.32
C GLU A 142 -40.42 -2.88 29.26
N SER A 143 -40.26 -1.65 29.78
CA SER A 143 -41.29 -1.03 30.63
C SER A 143 -42.58 -0.70 29.87
N LEU A 144 -42.49 -0.30 28.60
CA LEU A 144 -43.62 -0.02 27.71
C LEU A 144 -44.32 -1.31 27.29
N GLU A 145 -43.58 -2.36 26.96
CA GLU A 145 -44.12 -3.69 26.69
C GLU A 145 -44.86 -4.20 27.92
N TRP A 146 -44.24 -4.08 29.11
CA TRP A 146 -44.90 -4.38 30.36
C TRP A 146 -46.13 -3.52 30.59
N LEU A 147 -46.14 -2.24 30.16
CA LEU A 147 -47.29 -1.31 30.21
C LEU A 147 -48.33 -1.52 29.10
N ASN A 148 -48.02 -2.30 28.06
CA ASN A 148 -48.95 -2.68 27.00
C ASN A 148 -49.59 -4.07 27.20
N THR A 149 -49.04 -4.94 28.06
CA THR A 149 -49.68 -6.24 28.35
C THR A 149 -51.13 -6.08 28.86
N PRO A 150 -52.09 -6.88 28.36
CA PRO A 150 -53.50 -6.73 28.74
C PRO A 150 -53.73 -6.93 30.24
N ILE A 151 -54.59 -6.08 30.80
CA ILE A 151 -54.94 -5.97 32.23
C ILE A 151 -55.24 -7.32 32.92
N PRO A 152 -55.98 -8.29 32.33
CA PRO A 152 -56.24 -9.57 33.00
C PRO A 152 -54.97 -10.44 33.17
N LEU A 153 -54.02 -10.34 32.22
CA LEU A 153 -52.73 -11.04 32.31
C LEU A 153 -51.85 -10.38 33.37
N ARG A 154 -51.83 -9.04 33.45
CA ARG A 154 -51.12 -8.30 34.52
C ARG A 154 -51.56 -8.69 35.92
N LEU A 155 -52.87 -8.76 36.16
CA LEU A 155 -53.39 -9.11 37.48
C LEU A 155 -53.01 -10.54 37.86
N ARG A 156 -53.01 -11.47 36.90
CA ARG A 156 -52.56 -12.85 37.11
C ARG A 156 -51.06 -12.94 37.42
N THR A 157 -50.20 -12.21 36.71
CA THR A 157 -48.75 -12.18 37.00
C THR A 157 -48.44 -11.47 38.31
N ILE A 158 -49.17 -10.41 38.69
CA ILE A 158 -48.99 -9.74 39.99
C ILE A 158 -49.36 -10.65 41.17
N ILE A 159 -50.38 -11.51 40.99
CA ILE A 159 -50.83 -12.44 42.03
C ILE A 159 -49.88 -13.64 42.17
N PHE A 160 -49.29 -14.14 41.07
CA PHE A 160 -48.51 -15.39 41.06
C PHE A 160 -46.98 -15.25 40.89
N THR A 161 -46.46 -14.12 40.40
CA THR A 161 -45.02 -13.94 40.13
C THR A 161 -44.42 -12.86 41.04
N HIS A 162 -43.34 -13.18 41.75
CA HIS A 162 -42.71 -12.28 42.74
C HIS A 162 -41.93 -11.11 42.10
N ASN A 163 -41.52 -11.22 40.84
CA ASN A 163 -40.72 -10.24 40.11
C ASN A 163 -41.58 -9.43 39.13
N ALA A 164 -42.49 -8.61 39.65
CA ALA A 164 -43.17 -7.60 38.85
C ALA A 164 -42.63 -6.21 39.25
N PRO A 165 -42.20 -5.36 38.29
CA PRO A 165 -41.61 -4.04 38.54
C PRO A 165 -42.69 -3.02 38.91
N VAL A 166 -43.46 -3.30 39.95
CA VAL A 166 -44.51 -2.41 40.48
C VAL A 166 -44.17 -2.11 41.92
N SER A 167 -44.40 -0.87 42.34
CA SER A 167 -44.15 -0.44 43.70
C SER A 167 -44.78 -1.42 44.72
N VAL A 168 -44.00 -1.75 45.75
CA VAL A 168 -44.34 -2.78 46.76
C VAL A 168 -45.71 -2.54 47.41
N ARG A 169 -46.14 -1.28 47.49
CA ARG A 169 -47.46 -0.86 48.02
C ARG A 169 -48.61 -1.44 47.21
N TRP A 170 -48.53 -1.40 45.88
CA TRP A 170 -49.56 -1.95 44.99
C TRP A 170 -49.64 -3.48 45.06
N LYS A 171 -48.48 -4.14 45.16
CA LYS A 171 -48.38 -5.59 45.36
C LYS A 171 -49.08 -6.01 46.67
N LEU A 172 -48.87 -5.26 47.74
CA LEU A 172 -49.49 -5.51 49.05
C LEU A 172 -51.00 -5.27 49.02
N LEU A 173 -51.46 -4.18 48.38
CA LEU A 173 -52.88 -3.87 48.26
C LEU A 173 -53.64 -4.96 47.50
N ILE A 174 -53.13 -5.41 46.35
CA ILE A 174 -53.79 -6.45 45.54
C ILE A 174 -53.84 -7.78 46.29
N ARG A 175 -52.75 -8.15 46.98
CA ARG A 175 -52.70 -9.39 47.77
C ARG A 175 -53.62 -9.33 49.00
N SER A 176 -53.73 -8.17 49.64
CA SER A 176 -54.66 -7.93 50.75
C SER A 176 -56.12 -7.98 50.30
N LEU A 177 -56.44 -7.35 49.16
CA LEU A 177 -57.78 -7.39 48.57
C LEU A 177 -58.21 -8.83 48.25
N PHE A 178 -57.31 -9.64 47.68
CA PHE A 178 -57.56 -11.05 47.41
C PHE A 178 -57.78 -11.85 48.70
N ALA A 179 -56.94 -11.63 49.72
CA ALA A 179 -57.09 -12.30 51.02
C ALA A 179 -58.43 -11.94 51.69
N LEU A 180 -58.85 -10.67 51.65
CA LEU A 180 -60.13 -10.21 52.18
C LEU A 180 -61.31 -10.83 51.42
N ALA A 181 -61.26 -10.89 50.09
CA ALA A 181 -62.29 -11.54 49.28
C ALA A 181 -62.42 -13.04 49.62
N PHE A 182 -61.29 -13.73 49.79
CA PHE A 182 -61.27 -15.14 50.19
C PHE A 182 -61.85 -15.35 51.60
N LEU A 183 -61.49 -14.47 52.54
CA LEU A 183 -62.04 -14.46 53.91
C LEU A 183 -63.56 -14.25 53.90
N MET A 184 -64.05 -13.31 53.09
CA MET A 184 -65.49 -13.07 52.93
C MET A 184 -66.20 -14.29 52.32
N CYS A 185 -65.61 -14.94 51.31
CA CYS A 185 -66.18 -16.15 50.71
C CYS A 185 -66.24 -17.30 51.74
N MET A 186 -65.16 -17.52 52.49
CA MET A 186 -65.11 -18.51 53.56
C MET A 186 -66.12 -18.22 54.67
N TRP A 187 -66.29 -16.95 55.03
CA TRP A 187 -67.29 -16.50 56.00
C TRP A 187 -68.73 -16.78 55.53
N VAL A 188 -69.04 -16.43 54.27
CA VAL A 188 -70.35 -16.73 53.68
C VAL A 188 -70.58 -18.24 53.63
N ALA A 189 -69.60 -19.03 53.19
CA ALA A 189 -69.69 -20.49 53.19
C ALA A 189 -69.90 -21.07 54.60
N TYR A 190 -69.28 -20.48 55.62
CA TYR A 190 -69.47 -20.88 57.00
C TYR A 190 -70.89 -20.57 57.50
N ILE A 191 -71.43 -19.39 57.16
CA ILE A 191 -72.81 -19.02 57.49
C ILE A 191 -73.80 -19.92 56.78
N THR A 192 -73.62 -20.18 55.48
CA THR A 192 -74.52 -21.06 54.72
C THR A 192 -74.47 -22.48 55.25
N LEU A 193 -73.29 -22.99 55.62
CA LEU A 193 -73.15 -24.31 56.24
C LEU A 193 -73.83 -24.36 57.61
N ARG A 194 -73.66 -23.35 58.47
CA ARG A 194 -74.39 -23.24 59.74
C ARG A 194 -75.90 -23.15 59.52
N GLY A 195 -76.33 -22.40 58.52
CA GLY A 195 -77.73 -22.27 58.12
C GLY A 195 -78.32 -23.62 57.68
N ALA A 196 -77.60 -24.35 56.83
CA ALA A 196 -77.97 -25.69 56.38
C ALA A 196 -78.03 -26.69 57.54
N VAL A 197 -77.07 -26.66 58.46
CA VAL A 197 -77.06 -27.50 59.67
C VAL A 197 -78.26 -27.17 60.57
N ARG A 198 -78.61 -25.89 60.72
CA ARG A 198 -79.78 -25.47 61.50
C ARG A 198 -81.09 -25.92 60.86
N ALA A 199 -81.23 -25.78 59.54
CA ALA A 199 -82.39 -26.27 58.80
C ALA A 199 -82.53 -27.79 58.88
N HIS A 200 -81.41 -28.53 58.79
CA HIS A 200 -81.40 -29.99 58.94
C HIS A 200 -81.80 -30.42 60.35
N ARG A 201 -81.32 -29.74 61.40
CA ARG A 201 -81.75 -30.01 62.79
C ARG A 201 -83.24 -29.72 63.01
N GLN A 202 -83.75 -28.63 62.46
CA GLN A 202 -85.18 -28.33 62.56
C GLN A 202 -86.01 -29.39 61.83
N ARG A 203 -85.60 -29.86 60.66
CA ARG A 203 -86.30 -30.92 59.91
C ARG A 203 -86.40 -32.24 60.69
N LEU A 204 -85.41 -32.57 61.52
CA LEU A 204 -85.45 -33.76 62.40
C LEU A 204 -86.48 -33.63 63.53
N VAL A 205 -86.61 -32.44 64.13
CA VAL A 205 -87.60 -32.18 65.21
C VAL A 205 -89.05 -32.28 64.70
N TRP A 206 -89.31 -31.88 63.45
CA TRP A 206 -90.63 -32.05 62.82
C TRP A 206 -90.87 -33.48 62.32
N GLY A 207 -89.81 -34.25 62.04
CA GLY A 207 -89.92 -35.67 61.68
C GLY A 207 -90.38 -36.56 62.84
N GLU A 208 -89.91 -36.30 64.06
CA GLU A 208 -90.35 -37.05 65.26
C GLU A 208 -91.81 -36.74 65.67
N ARG A 209 -92.30 -35.54 65.36
CA ARG A 209 -93.68 -35.12 65.68
C ARG A 209 -94.76 -35.59 64.68
N LEU A 210 -94.36 -36.21 63.58
CA LEU A 210 -95.26 -36.79 62.56
C LEU A 210 -95.40 -38.32 62.70
N MET A 211 -94.68 -38.94 63.63
CA MET A 211 -94.75 -40.39 63.90
C MET A 211 -95.28 -40.76 65.30
N SER A 212 -95.93 -39.84 66.02
CA SER A 212 -96.79 -40.18 67.17
C SER A 212 -98.24 -39.82 66.89
#